data_AF-A0AAW9EVK8-F1
#
_entry.id   AF-A0AAW9EVK8-F1
#
_cell.length_a   1.000
_cell.length_b   1.000
_cell.length_c   1.000
_cell.angle_alpha   90.00
_cell.angle_beta   90.00
_cell.angle_gamma   90.00
#
_symmetry.space_group_name_H-M   'P 1'
#
loop_
_entity.id
_entity.type
_entity.pdbx_description
1 polymer ?
#
loop_
_entity_poly.entity_id
_entity_poly.type
_entity_poly.pdbx_seq_one_letter_code
_entity_poly.pdbx_strand_id
1 'polypeptide(L)'
;MAPWLHCERNSYWRKLHEHIDDKAISSWCDDHDQILKALIRKDPQAAKLAMWQHLENTKQMLFQATIFDDEMEDDRYLFSENPVVHLTQPSTANG
;
A
#
# COMPACT_ATOMS: atom_id res chain seq x y z
N MET A 1 9.13 12.12 -14.66
CA MET A 1 8.78 13.18 -13.69
C MET A 1 8.23 12.44 -12.48
N ALA A 2 8.97 12.38 -11.37
CA ALA A 2 8.63 11.48 -10.28
C ALA A 2 7.46 12.06 -9.45
N PRO A 3 6.38 11.28 -9.19
CA PRO A 3 5.18 11.75 -8.49
C PRO A 3 5.43 12.41 -7.11
N TRP A 4 6.54 12.08 -6.47
CA TRP A 4 6.95 12.53 -5.13
C TRP A 4 7.05 14.06 -4.95
N LEU A 5 7.39 14.78 -6.02
CA LEU A 5 7.57 16.25 -6.00
C LEU A 5 6.30 17.02 -5.63
N HIS A 6 5.11 16.46 -5.91
CA HIS A 6 3.85 17.10 -5.53
C HIS A 6 3.50 16.84 -4.05
N CYS A 7 3.99 15.74 -3.49
CA CYS A 7 3.76 15.36 -2.09
C CYS A 7 4.58 16.21 -1.12
N GLU A 8 5.79 16.65 -1.49
CA GLU A 8 6.69 17.47 -0.64
C GLU A 8 6.08 18.79 -0.14
N ARG A 9 5.08 19.33 -0.84
CA ARG A 9 4.38 20.56 -0.46
C ARG A 9 3.29 20.37 0.60
N ASN A 10 2.95 19.13 0.96
CA ASN A 10 1.96 18.83 1.98
C ASN A 10 2.63 18.75 3.36
N SER A 11 2.17 19.56 4.32
CA SER A 11 2.70 19.57 5.69
C SER A 11 2.55 18.22 6.40
N TYR A 12 1.48 17.47 6.12
CA TYR A 12 1.29 16.12 6.63
C TYR A 12 2.30 15.14 6.04
N TRP A 13 2.63 15.28 4.75
CA TRP A 13 3.62 14.44 4.08
C TRP A 13 5.02 14.64 4.68
N ARG A 14 5.39 15.89 4.96
CA ARG A 14 6.66 16.20 5.64
C ARG A 14 6.74 15.57 7.04
N LYS A 15 5.69 15.70 7.85
CA LYS A 15 5.66 15.14 9.21
C LYS A 15 5.69 13.61 9.20
N LEU A 16 5.05 12.99 8.21
CA LEU A 16 5.13 11.55 7.98
C LEU A 16 6.57 11.13 7.62
N HIS A 17 7.23 11.87 6.73
CA HIS A 17 8.63 11.62 6.34
C HIS A 17 9.64 11.76 7.49
N GLU A 18 9.33 12.48 8.56
CA GLU A 18 10.17 12.54 9.76
C GLU A 18 10.26 11.16 10.48
N HIS A 19 9.30 10.27 10.23
CA HIS A 19 9.15 8.98 10.92
C HIS A 19 9.33 7.76 9.99
N ILE A 20 9.57 7.98 8.68
CA ILE A 20 9.77 6.91 7.70
C ILE A 20 11.26 6.78 7.39
N ASP A 21 11.82 5.58 7.56
CA ASP A 21 13.21 5.26 7.15
C ASP A 21 13.32 5.31 5.61
N ASP A 22 14.39 5.93 5.09
CA ASP A 22 14.72 5.99 3.66
C ASP A 22 14.68 4.60 2.98
N LYS A 23 14.98 3.53 3.73
CA LYS A 23 14.86 2.15 3.23
C LYS A 23 13.42 1.76 2.89
N ALA A 24 12.43 2.24 3.64
CA ALA A 24 11.02 1.97 3.36
C ALA A 24 10.51 2.72 2.11
N ILE A 25 11.13 3.84 1.77
CA ILE A 25 10.84 4.57 0.52
C ILE A 25 11.44 3.83 -0.68
N SER A 26 12.62 3.22 -0.52
CA SER A 26 13.25 2.46 -1.60
C SER A 26 12.41 1.26 -2.07
N SER A 27 11.73 0.56 -1.16
CA SER A 27 10.89 -0.60 -1.52
C SER A 27 9.65 -0.21 -2.33
N TRP A 28 9.20 1.04 -2.26
CA TRP A 28 8.11 1.53 -3.10
C TRP A 28 8.51 1.64 -4.57
N CYS A 29 9.78 1.95 -4.86
CA CYS A 29 10.25 1.94 -6.24
C CYS A 29 10.20 0.52 -6.85
N ASP A 30 10.54 -0.49 -6.05
CA ASP A 30 10.49 -1.89 -6.48
C ASP A 30 9.04 -2.35 -6.73
N ASP A 31 8.11 -2.01 -5.83
CA ASP A 31 6.69 -2.31 -5.99
C ASP A 31 6.11 -1.68 -7.27
N HIS A 32 6.45 -0.41 -7.54
CA HIS A 32 6.02 0.28 -8.76
C HIS A 32 6.63 -0.35 -10.02
N ASP A 33 7.88 -0.80 -9.98
CA ASP A 33 8.50 -1.50 -11.09
C ASP A 33 7.79 -2.83 -11.40
N GLN A 34 7.35 -3.56 -10.38
CA GLN A 34 6.56 -4.78 -10.57
C GLN A 34 5.20 -4.51 -11.22
N ILE A 35 4.50 -3.45 -10.79
CA ILE A 35 3.24 -3.01 -11.41
C ILE A 35 3.47 -2.66 -12.88
N LEU A 36 4.50 -1.87 -13.19
CA LEU A 36 4.83 -1.47 -14.55
C LEU A 36 5.19 -2.67 -15.43
N LYS A 37 5.99 -3.61 -14.93
CA LYS A 37 6.33 -4.86 -15.64
C LYS A 37 5.08 -5.67 -16.00
N ALA A 38 4.12 -5.79 -15.08
CA ALA A 38 2.87 -6.49 -15.34
C ALA A 38 2.00 -5.78 -16.39
N LEU A 39 1.91 -4.45 -16.33
CA LEU A 39 1.19 -3.64 -17.31
C LEU A 39 1.82 -3.73 -18.72
N ILE A 40 3.16 -3.67 -18.82
CA ILE A 40 3.88 -3.80 -20.09
C ILE A 40 3.61 -5.16 -20.74
N ARG A 41 3.55 -6.22 -19.91
CA ARG A 41 3.19 -7.58 -20.35
C ARG A 41 1.72 -7.73 -20.73
N LYS A 42 0.89 -6.71 -20.50
CA LYS A 42 -0.57 -6.72 -20.67
C LYS A 42 -1.24 -7.86 -19.90
N ASP A 43 -0.70 -8.18 -18.73
CA ASP A 43 -1.28 -9.17 -17.83
C ASP A 43 -2.15 -8.46 -16.77
N PRO A 44 -3.48 -8.42 -16.95
CA PRO A 44 -4.36 -7.70 -16.03
C PRO A 44 -4.42 -8.35 -14.65
N GLN A 45 -4.23 -9.66 -14.54
CA GLN A 45 -4.28 -10.35 -13.23
C GLN A 45 -3.00 -10.08 -12.44
N ALA A 46 -1.84 -10.18 -13.08
CA ALA A 46 -0.57 -9.83 -12.46
C ALA A 46 -0.53 -8.35 -12.06
N ALA A 47 -1.06 -7.45 -12.88
CA ALA A 47 -1.11 -6.02 -12.56
C ALA A 47 -2.00 -5.74 -11.35
N LYS A 48 -3.16 -6.41 -11.26
CA LYS A 48 -4.06 -6.29 -10.11
C LYS A 48 -3.39 -6.82 -8.83
N LEU A 49 -2.71 -7.96 -8.91
CA LEU A 49 -2.00 -8.53 -7.77
C LEU A 49 -0.85 -7.63 -7.30
N ALA A 50 -0.01 -7.15 -8.22
CA ALA A 50 1.10 -6.26 -7.90
C ALA A 50 0.61 -4.94 -7.26
N MET A 51 -0.50 -4.37 -7.75
CA MET A 51 -1.12 -3.20 -7.14
C MET A 51 -1.63 -3.49 -5.73
N TRP A 52 -2.31 -4.63 -5.54
CA TRP A 52 -2.80 -5.01 -4.21
C TRP A 52 -1.65 -5.18 -3.22
N GLN A 53 -0.54 -5.80 -3.64
CA GLN A 53 0.64 -5.95 -2.80
C GLN A 53 1.27 -4.60 -2.44
N HIS A 54 1.36 -3.67 -3.39
CA HIS A 54 1.85 -2.31 -3.14
C HIS A 54 1.00 -1.56 -2.09
N LEU A 55 -0.33 -1.70 -2.17
CA LEU A 55 -1.24 -1.09 -1.20
C LEU A 55 -1.06 -1.68 0.21
N GLU A 56 -0.88 -3.00 0.32
CA GLU A 56 -0.64 -3.65 1.61
C GLU A 56 0.70 -3.22 2.21
N ASN A 57 1.77 -3.21 1.41
CA ASN A 57 3.09 -2.74 1.84
C ASN A 57 3.04 -1.27 2.32
N THR A 58 2.34 -0.42 1.57
CA THR A 58 2.12 0.99 1.92
C THR A 58 1.37 1.13 3.25
N LYS A 59 0.28 0.38 3.44
CA LYS A 59 -0.49 0.37 4.69
C LYS A 59 0.36 -0.02 5.89
N GLN A 60 1.11 -1.13 5.78
CA GLN A 60 1.96 -1.62 6.85
C GLN A 60 3.05 -0.61 7.22
N MET A 61 3.68 0.02 6.23
CA MET A 61 4.67 1.07 6.46
C MET A 61 4.05 2.26 7.19
N LEU A 62 2.90 2.76 6.73
CA LEU A 62 2.20 3.89 7.37
C LEU A 62 1.85 3.57 8.82
N PHE A 63 1.41 2.34 9.11
CA PHE A 63 1.13 1.88 10.47
C PHE A 63 2.37 1.83 11.34
N GLN A 64 3.53 1.43 10.79
CA GLN A 64 4.79 1.42 11.51
C GLN A 64 5.30 2.84 11.81
N ALA A 65 5.16 3.76 10.85
CA ALA A 65 5.58 5.15 11.00
C ALA A 65 4.77 5.91 12.07
N THR A 66 3.51 5.51 12.32
CA THR A 66 2.63 6.14 13.30
C THR A 66 2.63 5.47 14.69
N ILE A 67 3.48 4.47 14.94
CA ILE A 67 3.60 3.81 16.26
C ILE A 67 4.02 4.78 17.38
N PHE A 68 4.68 5.88 17.04
CA PHE A 68 5.25 6.82 18.02
C PHE A 68 4.27 7.86 18.60
N ASP A 69 3.07 7.98 18.03
CA ASP A 69 2.05 8.93 18.50
C ASP A 69 1.06 8.20 19.43
N ASP A 70 1.48 7.96 20.68
CA ASP A 70 0.75 7.20 21.72
C ASP A 70 -0.64 7.79 22.10
N GLU A 71 -1.03 8.96 21.56
CA GLU A 71 -2.23 9.70 21.96
C GLU A 71 -3.45 9.50 21.04
N MET A 72 -3.32 8.80 19.91
CA MET A 72 -4.47 8.47 19.04
C MET A 72 -4.92 7.03 19.28
N GLU A 73 -6.03 6.88 19.99
CA GLU A 73 -6.81 5.65 20.15
C GLU A 73 -6.76 4.79 18.85
N ASP A 74 -6.17 3.60 18.96
CA ASP A 74 -5.60 2.86 17.83
C ASP A 74 -6.67 2.30 16.86
N ASP A 75 -7.07 3.11 15.86
CA ASP A 75 -8.00 2.74 14.78
C ASP A 75 -7.47 1.67 13.80
N ARG A 76 -6.28 1.09 14.03
CA ARG A 76 -5.70 0.06 13.13
C ARG A 76 -6.60 -1.16 12.93
N TYR A 77 -7.43 -1.49 13.91
CA TYR A 77 -8.38 -2.60 13.80
C TYR A 77 -9.36 -2.40 12.63
N LEU A 78 -9.68 -1.16 12.25
CA LEU A 78 -10.56 -0.83 11.11
C LEU A 78 -9.98 -1.27 9.75
N PHE A 79 -8.67 -1.46 9.67
CA PHE A 79 -7.96 -1.83 8.44
C PHE A 79 -7.28 -3.20 8.52
N SER A 80 -7.73 -4.04 9.47
CA SER A 80 -7.23 -5.40 9.66
C SER A 80 -7.88 -6.41 8.70
N GLU A 81 -9.08 -6.10 8.20
CA GLU A 81 -9.82 -6.99 7.30
C GLU A 81 -9.48 -6.73 5.82
N ASN A 82 -9.28 -7.81 5.06
CA ASN A 82 -9.08 -7.74 3.61
C ASN A 82 -10.45 -7.81 2.90
N PRO A 83 -10.94 -6.74 2.27
CA PRO A 83 -12.24 -6.73 1.63
C PRO A 83 -12.31 -7.63 0.39
N VAL A 84 -11.20 -8.18 -0.11
CA VAL A 84 -11.15 -9.00 -1.34
C VAL A 84 -11.38 -10.49 -1.06
N VAL A 85 -11.42 -10.92 0.21
CA VAL A 85 -11.51 -12.35 0.61
C VAL A 85 -12.74 -13.06 0.01
N HIS A 86 -13.84 -12.34 -0.21
CA HIS A 86 -15.06 -12.90 -0.80
C HIS A 86 -15.00 -13.14 -2.32
N LEU A 87 -14.02 -12.56 -3.02
CA LEU A 87 -13.87 -12.69 -4.47
C LEU A 87 -13.12 -13.97 -4.91
N THR A 88 -12.51 -14.67 -3.95
CA THR A 88 -11.78 -15.93 -4.16
C THR A 88 -12.58 -17.18 -3.82
N GLN A 89 -13.82 -17.05 -3.34
CA GLN A 89 -14.70 -18.21 -3.17
C GLN A 89 -15.27 -18.59 -4.55
N PRO A 90 -14.96 -19.78 -5.11
CA PRO A 90 -15.71 -20.27 -6.24
C PRO A 90 -17.17 -20.35 -5.81
N SER A 91 -18.08 -19.75 -6.59
CA SER A 91 -19.51 -19.88 -6.35
C SER A 91 -19.87 -21.36 -6.36
N THR A 92 -19.97 -21.99 -5.19
CA THR A 92 -20.66 -23.26 -5.04
C THR A 92 -22.15 -22.95 -5.10
N ALA A 93 -22.62 -22.60 -6.30
CA ALA A 93 -24.01 -22.74 -6.65
C ALA A 93 -24.26 -24.25 -6.80
N ASN A 94 -24.76 -24.88 -5.74
CA ASN A 94 -25.33 -26.21 -5.77
C ASN A 94 -26.63 -26.18 -4.96
N GLY A 95 -27.73 -26.52 -5.62
CA GLY A 95 -29.01 -26.91 -5.01
C GLY A 95 -30.10 -25.86 -5.07
#